data_AF-A0A840QIX2-F1
#
_entry.id   AF-A0A840QIX2-F1
#
_cell.length_a   1.000
_cell.length_b   1.000
_cell.length_c   1.000
_cell.angle_alpha   90.00
_cell.angle_beta   90.00
_cell.angle_gamma   90.00
#
_symmetry.space_group_name_H-M   'P 1'
#
loop_
_entity.id
_entity.type
_entity.pdbx_description
1 polymer ?
#
loop_
_entity_poly.entity_id
_entity_poly.type
_entity_poly.pdbx_seq_one_letter_code
_entity_poly.pdbx_strand_id
1 'polypeptide(L)'
;MLAAHLCPSSAPHSALHATIGRVRAEDPTRSAAWRLDNVRTSIAFLTIQSAQRPPHPTGGWQRSRRDRVGELLARLPGAYWPDQYNNPDNPAGYLALGREITDQFQHLDVLVCSVGTGGHGAGIAPVVRERWPHIRIVGFDSTDSTVFGQPAAHRLMRGLGSSIHPDNVAYDIFDEVHWIGPAEALDACRRLAAGSFVTGGWSTGAVALAAAWCARELDSDLMCAVFPDGPHRYWQSWCSASGT
;
A
#
# COMPACT_ATOMS: atom_id res chain seq x y z
N MET A 1 30.59 -0.07 -12.92
CA MET A 1 30.59 -0.77 -11.63
C MET A 1 29.14 -1.07 -11.28
N LEU A 2 28.71 -2.34 -11.34
CA LEU A 2 27.31 -2.71 -11.15
C LEU A 2 26.99 -2.61 -9.63
N ALA A 3 26.26 -1.58 -9.21
CA ALA A 3 25.82 -1.47 -7.82
C ALA A 3 24.70 -2.50 -7.57
N ALA A 4 24.88 -3.39 -6.60
CA ALA A 4 23.83 -4.33 -6.21
C ALA A 4 22.78 -3.58 -5.36
N HIS A 5 21.53 -3.54 -5.83
CA HIS A 5 20.39 -2.98 -5.11
C HIS A 5 19.77 -4.04 -4.19
N LEU A 6 19.90 -3.88 -2.87
CA LEU A 6 19.41 -4.86 -1.91
C LEU A 6 18.05 -4.42 -1.33
N CYS A 7 16.96 -5.14 -1.64
CA CYS A 7 15.63 -4.87 -1.08
C CYS A 7 15.15 -6.04 -0.17
N PRO A 8 14.80 -5.78 1.10
CA PRO A 8 14.39 -6.83 2.05
C PRO A 8 12.92 -7.30 1.89
N SER A 9 12.19 -6.82 0.87
CA SER A 9 10.77 -7.14 0.67
C SER A 9 10.56 -8.54 0.06
N SER A 10 9.48 -9.22 0.44
CA SER A 10 8.96 -10.40 -0.31
C SER A 10 8.15 -10.01 -1.54
N ALA A 11 7.76 -8.75 -1.68
CA ALA A 11 7.11 -8.28 -2.89
C ALA A 11 8.22 -7.98 -3.91
N PRO A 12 8.34 -8.75 -5.01
CA PRO A 12 9.53 -8.71 -5.87
C PRO A 12 9.74 -7.40 -6.63
N HIS A 13 8.86 -6.41 -6.50
CA HIS A 13 8.86 -5.23 -7.35
C HIS A 13 8.34 -3.98 -6.59
N SER A 14 9.21 -3.14 -6.07
CA SER A 14 8.85 -1.77 -5.63
C SER A 14 8.75 -0.79 -6.81
N ALA A 15 8.19 -1.25 -7.95
CA ALA A 15 7.80 -0.36 -9.04
C ALA A 15 6.46 0.30 -8.66
N LEU A 16 6.42 1.63 -8.60
CA LEU A 16 5.19 2.42 -8.47
C LEU A 16 4.34 2.23 -9.74
N HIS A 17 3.46 1.23 -9.71
CA HIS A 17 2.33 1.15 -10.63
C HIS A 17 1.07 1.47 -9.83
N ALA A 18 0.81 2.75 -9.63
CA ALA A 18 -0.40 3.21 -8.97
C ALA A 18 -1.49 3.51 -10.02
N THR A 19 -2.68 2.98 -9.82
CA THR A 19 -3.89 3.39 -10.55
C THR A 19 -4.75 4.22 -9.59
N ILE A 20 -5.15 5.42 -10.01
CA ILE A 20 -6.02 6.28 -9.21
C ILE A 20 -7.47 5.88 -9.50
N GLY A 21 -8.20 5.55 -8.44
CA GLY A 21 -9.63 5.25 -8.51
C GLY A 21 -10.46 6.39 -7.93
N ARG A 22 -11.37 6.94 -8.75
CA ARG A 22 -12.42 7.84 -8.31
C ARG A 22 -13.66 7.05 -7.91
N VAL A 23 -14.15 7.29 -6.69
CA VAL A 23 -15.42 6.75 -6.18
C VAL A 23 -16.40 7.89 -5.96
N ARG A 24 -17.61 7.76 -6.52
CA ARG A 24 -18.76 8.60 -6.16
C ARG A 24 -19.77 7.76 -5.41
N ALA A 25 -20.32 8.32 -4.33
CA ALA A 25 -21.51 7.75 -3.68
C ALA A 25 -22.72 8.02 -4.60
N GLU A 26 -23.20 7.01 -5.31
CA GLU A 26 -24.47 7.08 -6.05
C GLU A 26 -25.40 6.02 -5.46
N ASP A 27 -26.46 6.48 -4.77
CA ASP A 27 -27.54 5.69 -4.15
C ASP A 27 -27.06 4.59 -3.16
N PRO A 28 -27.35 4.70 -1.84
CA PRO A 28 -26.93 3.72 -0.83
C PRO A 28 -27.44 2.29 -1.05
N THR A 29 -28.29 2.05 -2.06
CA THR A 29 -28.80 0.74 -2.46
C THR A 29 -28.20 0.16 -3.76
N ARG A 30 -27.30 0.88 -4.44
CA ARG A 30 -26.64 0.41 -5.68
C ARG A 30 -25.11 0.58 -5.66
N SER A 31 -24.45 -0.27 -6.44
CA SER A 31 -22.99 -0.43 -6.55
C SER A 31 -22.24 0.88 -6.81
N ALA A 32 -21.16 1.12 -6.06
CA ALA A 32 -20.22 2.22 -6.28
C ALA A 32 -19.70 2.24 -7.74
N ALA A 33 -19.78 3.40 -8.39
CA ALA A 33 -19.24 3.61 -9.74
C ALA A 33 -17.75 3.99 -9.67
N TRP A 34 -16.90 3.18 -10.28
CA TRP A 34 -15.45 3.38 -10.34
C TRP A 34 -15.05 4.04 -11.67
N ARG A 35 -14.26 5.11 -11.62
CA ARG A 35 -13.55 5.67 -12.79
C ARG A 35 -12.04 5.63 -12.53
N LEU A 36 -11.28 5.05 -13.45
CA LEU A 36 -9.83 4.86 -13.33
C LEU A 36 -9.04 5.71 -14.30
N ASP A 37 -7.92 6.25 -13.83
CA ASP A 37 -6.88 6.88 -14.66
C ASP A 37 -5.49 6.21 -14.36
N ASN A 38 -4.69 5.96 -15.40
CA ASN A 38 -3.44 5.18 -15.33
C ASN A 38 -2.17 6.06 -15.29
N VAL A 39 -1.17 5.66 -14.48
CA VAL A 39 0.16 6.32 -14.42
C VAL A 39 1.28 5.26 -14.55
N ARG A 40 2.45 5.61 -15.14
CA ARG A 40 3.57 4.67 -15.42
C ARG A 40 4.91 5.18 -14.87
N THR A 41 5.62 4.35 -14.11
CA THR A 41 7.10 4.38 -13.95
C THR A 41 7.61 2.99 -13.55
N SER A 42 8.73 2.52 -14.12
CA SER A 42 9.27 1.18 -13.86
C SER A 42 10.76 1.24 -13.48
N ILE A 43 11.15 0.52 -12.42
CA ILE A 43 12.54 0.29 -11.99
C ILE A 43 12.70 -1.19 -11.60
N ALA A 44 13.82 -1.83 -11.96
CA ALA A 44 14.11 -3.24 -11.65
C ALA A 44 14.86 -3.39 -10.30
N PHE A 45 14.53 -4.42 -9.52
CA PHE A 45 15.09 -4.68 -8.18
C PHE A 45 15.65 -6.10 -8.07
N LEU A 46 16.77 -6.28 -7.36
CA LEU A 46 17.24 -7.59 -6.90
C LEU A 46 16.57 -7.92 -5.54
N THR A 47 15.78 -8.98 -5.51
CA THR A 47 15.09 -9.44 -4.30
C THR A 47 15.95 -10.49 -3.59
N ILE A 48 16.26 -10.28 -2.31
CA ILE A 48 16.95 -11.29 -1.49
C ILE A 48 15.91 -12.20 -0.86
N GLN A 49 15.74 -13.40 -1.42
CA GLN A 49 15.00 -14.48 -0.75
C GLN A 49 15.93 -15.16 0.26
N SER A 50 15.80 -14.84 1.56
CA SER A 50 16.54 -15.56 2.61
C SER A 50 15.85 -16.89 2.93
N ALA A 51 15.93 -17.87 2.04
CA ALA A 51 15.37 -19.20 2.26
C ALA A 51 16.04 -19.96 3.43
N GLN A 52 17.14 -19.46 4.00
CA GLN A 52 17.98 -20.18 4.98
C GLN A 52 18.04 -19.58 6.40
N ARG A 53 17.31 -18.50 6.71
CA ARG A 53 17.36 -17.87 8.04
C ARG A 53 16.00 -17.94 8.73
N PRO A 54 15.90 -18.35 10.00
CA PRO A 54 14.62 -18.32 10.72
C PRO A 54 14.08 -16.88 10.86
N PRO A 55 12.78 -16.71 11.15
CA PRO A 55 12.21 -15.40 11.46
C PRO A 55 12.87 -14.82 12.72
N HIS A 56 13.11 -13.52 12.74
CA HIS A 56 13.63 -12.83 13.93
C HIS A 56 12.56 -12.83 15.04
N PRO A 57 12.92 -13.00 16.33
CA PRO A 57 11.95 -13.02 17.44
C PRO A 57 11.05 -11.77 17.49
N THR A 58 11.62 -10.62 17.12
CA THR A 58 10.90 -9.35 16.96
C THR A 58 10.83 -8.97 15.48
N GLY A 59 9.63 -8.83 14.93
CA GLY A 59 9.40 -8.42 13.53
C GLY A 59 9.68 -9.47 12.45
N GLY A 60 9.84 -10.72 12.86
CA GLY A 60 9.70 -11.91 12.01
C GLY A 60 10.63 -11.94 10.79
N TRP A 61 10.07 -12.39 9.66
CA TRP A 61 10.81 -12.51 8.40
C TRP A 61 11.29 -11.17 7.84
N GLN A 62 10.55 -10.09 8.10
CA GLN A 62 10.88 -8.77 7.58
C GLN A 62 12.16 -8.23 8.25
N ARG A 63 12.26 -8.35 9.58
CA ARG A 63 13.48 -7.99 10.31
C ARG A 63 14.66 -8.89 9.93
N SER A 64 14.45 -10.20 9.85
CA SER A 64 15.49 -11.19 9.46
C SER A 64 16.12 -10.87 8.10
N ARG A 65 15.32 -10.43 7.12
CA ARG A 65 15.82 -9.99 5.81
C ARG A 65 16.57 -8.67 5.85
N ARG A 66 16.14 -7.70 6.68
CA ARG A 66 16.87 -6.44 6.89
C ARG A 66 18.24 -6.69 7.51
N ASP A 67 18.32 -7.53 8.53
CA ASP A 67 19.59 -7.90 9.17
C ASP A 67 20.54 -8.53 8.12
N ARG A 68 19.99 -9.38 7.23
CA ARG A 68 20.77 -9.96 6.12
C ARG A 68 21.26 -8.91 5.11
N VAL A 69 20.46 -7.89 4.81
CA VAL A 69 20.91 -6.77 3.97
C VAL A 69 22.07 -6.05 4.64
N GLY A 70 21.99 -5.78 5.94
CA GLY A 70 23.08 -5.17 6.71
C GLY A 70 24.40 -5.96 6.63
N GLU A 71 24.32 -7.29 6.79
CA GLU A 71 25.48 -8.17 6.63
C GLU A 71 26.08 -8.13 5.22
N LEU A 72 25.24 -8.03 4.19
CA LEU A 72 25.69 -7.95 2.80
C LEU A 72 26.34 -6.61 2.48
N LEU A 73 25.78 -5.50 2.98
CA LEU A 73 26.39 -4.17 2.84
C LEU A 73 27.80 -4.12 3.45
N ALA A 74 28.01 -4.79 4.59
CA ALA A 74 29.32 -4.87 5.22
C ALA A 74 30.35 -5.66 4.39
N ARG A 75 29.91 -6.54 3.48
CA ARG A 75 30.77 -7.44 2.68
C ARG A 75 30.92 -7.03 1.22
N LEU A 76 30.07 -6.13 0.73
CA LEU A 76 30.00 -5.74 -0.68
C LEU A 76 30.26 -4.24 -0.82
N PRO A 77 31.53 -3.81 -0.96
CA PRO A 77 31.87 -2.43 -1.23
C PRO A 77 31.14 -1.92 -2.49
N GLY A 78 30.44 -0.80 -2.37
CA GLY A 78 29.64 -0.22 -3.46
C GLY A 78 28.21 -0.78 -3.59
N ALA A 79 27.77 -1.68 -2.70
CA ALA A 79 26.36 -2.05 -2.61
C ALA A 79 25.50 -0.91 -2.04
N TYR A 80 24.25 -0.81 -2.51
CA TYR A 80 23.31 0.22 -2.08
C TYR A 80 22.04 -0.42 -1.50
N TRP A 81 21.58 0.13 -0.38
CA TRP A 81 20.34 -0.25 0.27
C TRP A 81 19.39 0.96 0.31
N PRO A 82 18.26 0.91 -0.41
CA PRO A 82 17.29 2.02 -0.41
C PRO A 82 16.58 2.28 0.92
N ASP A 83 16.68 1.37 1.90
CA ASP A 83 16.00 1.38 3.20
C ASP A 83 14.56 1.95 3.20
N GLN A 84 13.67 1.34 2.43
CA GLN A 84 12.30 1.85 2.20
C GLN A 84 11.47 2.18 3.46
N TYR A 85 11.83 1.66 4.64
CA TYR A 85 11.08 1.90 5.87
C TYR A 85 11.51 3.19 6.58
N ASN A 86 12.73 3.66 6.33
CA ASN A 86 13.34 4.77 7.06
C ASN A 86 13.89 5.87 6.13
N ASN A 87 14.04 5.58 4.83
CA ASN A 87 14.55 6.54 3.86
C ASN A 87 13.50 7.61 3.54
N PRO A 88 13.78 8.91 3.78
CA PRO A 88 12.87 10.01 3.47
C PRO A 88 12.59 10.19 1.98
N ASP A 89 13.42 9.62 1.09
CA ASP A 89 13.16 9.63 -0.35
C ASP A 89 11.90 8.82 -0.70
N ASN A 90 11.49 7.88 0.15
CA ASN A 90 10.26 7.11 -0.06
C ASN A 90 9.02 8.04 -0.02
N PRO A 91 8.70 8.76 1.08
CA PRO A 91 7.61 9.72 1.05
C PRO A 91 7.82 10.84 0.01
N ALA A 92 9.05 11.31 -0.20
CA ALA A 92 9.32 12.33 -1.23
C ALA A 92 8.93 11.87 -2.65
N GLY A 93 9.09 10.58 -2.96
CA GLY A 93 8.69 9.99 -4.23
C GLY A 93 7.18 10.04 -4.51
N TYR A 94 6.34 10.21 -3.48
CA TYR A 94 4.89 10.30 -3.61
C TYR A 94 4.37 11.73 -3.76
N LEU A 95 5.22 12.76 -3.64
CA LEU A 95 4.81 14.17 -3.80
C LEU A 95 4.22 14.44 -5.18
N ALA A 96 4.80 13.84 -6.23
CA ALA A 96 4.30 13.97 -7.60
C ALA A 96 2.87 13.40 -7.74
N LEU A 97 2.61 12.24 -7.13
CA LEU A 97 1.27 11.64 -7.12
C LEU A 97 0.27 12.52 -6.35
N GLY A 98 0.68 13.13 -5.25
CA GLY A 98 -0.16 14.11 -4.53
C GLY A 98 -0.57 15.27 -5.44
N ARG A 99 0.35 15.80 -6.26
CA ARG A 99 0.07 16.88 -7.22
C ARG A 99 -0.87 16.44 -8.34
N GLU A 100 -0.64 15.24 -8.88
CA GLU A 100 -1.54 14.64 -9.88
C GLU A 100 -2.97 14.52 -9.35
N ILE A 101 -3.15 14.11 -8.08
CA ILE A 101 -4.46 14.09 -7.43
C ILE A 101 -5.04 15.51 -7.36
N THR A 102 -4.28 16.51 -6.92
CA THR A 102 -4.80 17.89 -6.84
C THR A 102 -5.14 18.50 -8.20
N ASP A 103 -4.49 18.05 -9.28
CA ASP A 103 -4.74 18.52 -10.64
C ASP A 103 -5.97 17.85 -11.28
N GLN A 104 -6.23 16.58 -10.94
CA GLN A 104 -7.35 15.81 -11.50
C GLN A 104 -8.70 16.13 -10.85
N PHE A 105 -8.69 16.63 -9.62
CA PHE A 105 -9.88 16.84 -8.81
C PHE A 105 -10.07 18.33 -8.50
N GLN A 106 -11.28 18.85 -8.70
CA GLN A 106 -11.60 20.22 -8.27
C GLN A 106 -11.84 20.29 -6.75
N HIS A 107 -12.36 19.20 -6.18
CA HIS A 107 -12.70 19.03 -4.78
C HIS A 107 -12.48 17.57 -4.39
N LEU A 108 -12.16 17.30 -3.13
CA LEU A 108 -12.01 15.96 -2.57
C LEU A 108 -12.31 15.97 -1.07
N ASP A 109 -13.25 15.13 -0.61
CA ASP A 109 -13.66 15.07 0.80
C ASP A 109 -12.80 14.08 1.60
N VAL A 110 -12.50 12.93 0.98
CA VAL A 110 -11.80 11.82 1.64
C VAL A 110 -10.67 11.27 0.79
N LEU A 111 -9.50 11.14 1.40
CA LEU A 111 -8.38 10.35 0.88
C LEU A 111 -8.29 9.01 1.64
N VAL A 112 -8.34 7.91 0.90
CA VAL A 112 -8.19 6.55 1.43
C VAL A 112 -6.74 6.09 1.23
N CYS A 113 -6.03 5.87 2.33
CA CYS A 113 -4.61 5.54 2.33
C CYS A 113 -4.34 4.13 2.86
N SER A 114 -3.80 3.26 2.01
CA SER A 114 -3.18 2.02 2.46
C SER A 114 -1.84 2.30 3.16
N VAL A 115 -1.60 1.63 4.29
CA VAL A 115 -0.38 1.79 5.09
C VAL A 115 0.48 0.55 5.02
N GLY A 116 1.76 0.72 4.74
CA GLY A 116 2.74 -0.36 4.64
C GLY A 116 4.12 0.13 5.08
N THR A 117 4.88 0.73 4.17
CA THR A 117 6.14 1.40 4.50
C THR A 117 5.94 2.80 5.07
N GLY A 118 4.75 3.39 4.95
CA GLY A 118 4.42 4.75 5.41
C GLY A 118 4.56 5.83 4.33
N GLY A 119 5.43 5.62 3.33
CA GLY A 119 5.74 6.64 2.32
C GLY A 119 4.54 7.15 1.51
N HIS A 120 3.59 6.27 1.16
CA HIS A 120 2.40 6.62 0.39
C HIS A 120 1.57 7.71 1.08
N GLY A 121 1.12 7.47 2.32
CA GLY A 121 0.33 8.44 3.08
C GLY A 121 1.15 9.69 3.39
N ALA A 122 2.38 9.52 3.90
CA ALA A 122 3.23 10.63 4.31
C ALA A 122 3.64 11.56 3.14
N GLY A 123 3.70 11.06 1.91
CA GLY A 123 4.02 11.88 0.74
C GLY A 123 2.79 12.54 0.10
N ILE A 124 1.64 11.88 0.06
CA ILE A 124 0.43 12.45 -0.56
C ILE A 124 -0.27 13.45 0.37
N ALA A 125 -0.40 13.09 1.65
CA ALA A 125 -1.23 13.83 2.61
C ALA A 125 -0.89 15.33 2.71
N PRO A 126 0.39 15.75 2.80
CA PRO A 126 0.73 17.18 2.87
C PRO A 126 0.27 17.93 1.61
N VAL A 127 0.51 17.35 0.43
CA VAL A 127 0.17 17.98 -0.86
C VAL A 127 -1.34 18.17 -1.02
N VAL A 128 -2.14 17.15 -0.65
CA VAL A 128 -3.61 17.30 -0.74
C VAL A 128 -4.15 18.24 0.32
N ARG A 129 -3.56 18.30 1.52
CA ARG A 129 -3.97 19.22 2.60
C ARG A 129 -3.62 20.68 2.28
N GLU A 130 -2.57 20.95 1.50
CA GLU A 130 -2.29 22.28 0.97
C GLU A 130 -3.45 22.80 0.10
N ARG A 131 -4.11 21.91 -0.67
CA ARG A 131 -5.24 22.25 -1.53
C ARG A 131 -6.58 22.22 -0.81
N TRP A 132 -6.79 21.23 0.05
CA TRP A 132 -8.03 20.99 0.80
C TRP A 132 -7.70 20.79 2.29
N PRO A 133 -7.62 21.87 3.09
CA PRO A 133 -7.20 21.80 4.50
C PRO A 133 -8.09 20.94 5.41
N HIS A 134 -9.34 20.69 5.00
CA HIS A 134 -10.33 19.93 5.75
C HIS A 134 -10.55 18.51 5.21
N ILE A 135 -9.73 18.06 4.24
CA ILE A 135 -9.82 16.69 3.72
C ILE A 135 -9.63 15.68 4.85
N ARG A 136 -10.52 14.69 4.91
CA ARG A 136 -10.38 13.55 5.83
C ARG A 136 -9.44 12.52 5.22
N ILE A 137 -8.47 12.05 5.99
CA ILE A 137 -7.52 11.02 5.58
C ILE A 137 -7.76 9.78 6.43
N VAL A 138 -8.25 8.72 5.78
CA VAL A 138 -8.56 7.45 6.45
C VAL A 138 -7.47 6.43 6.10
N GLY A 139 -6.75 5.98 7.11
CA GLY A 139 -5.71 4.97 7.02
C GLY A 139 -6.27 3.56 7.09
N PHE A 140 -5.72 2.65 6.30
CA PHE A 140 -6.07 1.24 6.35
C PHE A 140 -4.81 0.39 6.44
N ASP A 141 -4.79 -0.47 7.45
CA ASP A 141 -3.74 -1.44 7.72
C ASP A 141 -4.29 -2.88 7.55
N SER A 142 -3.41 -3.89 7.52
CA SER A 142 -3.85 -5.28 7.56
C SER A 142 -3.99 -5.76 9.00
N THR A 143 -4.90 -6.70 9.27
CA THR A 143 -4.83 -7.46 10.53
C THR A 143 -3.44 -8.07 10.71
N ASP A 144 -3.03 -8.26 11.97
CA ASP A 144 -1.73 -8.81 12.36
C ASP A 144 -0.52 -7.91 12.04
N SER A 145 -0.77 -6.66 11.62
CA SER A 145 0.24 -5.64 11.37
C SER A 145 0.57 -4.85 12.62
N THR A 146 1.85 -4.63 12.86
CA THR A 146 2.32 -3.87 14.03
C THR A 146 2.21 -2.36 13.85
N VAL A 147 1.96 -1.85 12.64
CA VAL A 147 2.11 -0.42 12.31
C VAL A 147 1.32 0.46 13.27
N PHE A 148 0.06 0.10 13.55
CA PHE A 148 -0.82 0.81 14.48
C PHE A 148 -1.07 0.05 15.79
N GLY A 149 -0.09 -0.71 16.27
CA GLY A 149 -0.07 -1.23 17.64
C GLY A 149 -0.71 -2.60 17.87
N GLN A 150 -1.12 -3.33 16.82
CA GLN A 150 -1.50 -4.74 16.99
C GLN A 150 -0.26 -5.59 17.31
N PRO A 151 -0.42 -6.72 18.04
CA PRO A 151 0.67 -7.67 18.23
C PRO A 151 1.14 -8.24 16.89
N ALA A 152 2.45 -8.44 16.77
CA ALA A 152 3.02 -9.05 15.58
C ALA A 152 2.54 -10.51 15.45
N ALA A 153 1.88 -10.84 14.35
CA ALA A 153 1.48 -12.21 14.03
C ALA A 153 1.82 -12.59 12.58
N HIS A 154 1.59 -13.85 12.22
CA HIS A 154 1.88 -14.34 10.88
C HIS A 154 0.94 -13.72 9.86
N ARG A 155 1.50 -12.95 8.92
CA ARG A 155 0.72 -12.22 7.92
C ARG A 155 0.64 -12.96 6.59
N LEU A 156 -0.60 -13.27 6.21
CA LEU A 156 -0.91 -13.83 4.89
C LEU A 156 -0.91 -12.73 3.82
N MET A 157 -1.49 -11.56 4.13
CA MET A 157 -1.48 -10.40 3.22
C MET A 157 -0.05 -9.88 3.05
N ARG A 158 0.33 -9.57 1.80
CA ARG A 158 1.59 -8.86 1.48
C ARG A 158 1.25 -7.53 0.80
N GLY A 159 2.15 -6.54 0.94
CA GLY A 159 2.00 -5.23 0.29
C GLY A 159 1.20 -4.19 1.09
N LEU A 160 0.36 -4.62 2.06
CA LEU A 160 -0.39 -3.77 2.98
C LEU A 160 -0.09 -4.20 4.42
N GLY A 161 0.41 -3.32 5.27
CA GLY A 161 0.82 -3.53 6.65
C GLY A 161 2.28 -3.95 6.84
N SER A 162 2.78 -3.93 8.08
CA SER A 162 4.18 -4.26 8.40
C SER A 162 4.33 -5.12 9.66
N SER A 163 5.39 -5.93 9.71
CA SER A 163 5.79 -6.65 10.94
C SER A 163 6.83 -5.87 11.75
N ILE A 164 7.23 -4.69 11.29
CA ILE A 164 8.10 -3.75 12.00
C ILE A 164 7.39 -2.40 12.04
N HIS A 165 7.88 -1.46 12.85
CA HIS A 165 7.45 -0.06 12.81
C HIS A 165 8.31 0.70 11.79
N PRO A 166 7.75 1.18 10.66
CA PRO A 166 8.48 2.03 9.73
C PRO A 166 8.52 3.48 10.24
N ASP A 167 9.70 4.10 10.20
CA ASP A 167 9.87 5.51 10.60
C ASP A 167 9.16 6.48 9.64
N ASN A 168 8.91 6.04 8.41
CA ASN A 168 8.22 6.80 7.38
C ASN A 168 6.69 6.95 7.61
N VAL A 169 6.10 6.31 8.63
CA VAL A 169 4.66 6.45 8.91
C VAL A 169 4.43 7.76 9.67
N ALA A 170 3.82 8.74 9.00
CA ALA A 170 3.37 9.98 9.64
C ALA A 170 2.00 9.75 10.30
N TYR A 171 2.00 9.29 11.56
CA TYR A 171 0.79 8.88 12.28
C TYR A 171 -0.26 9.99 12.46
N ASP A 172 0.20 11.23 12.56
CA ASP A 172 -0.60 12.45 12.76
C ASP A 172 -1.40 12.88 11.52
N ILE A 173 -1.14 12.29 10.35
CA ILE A 173 -1.90 12.60 9.14
C ILE A 173 -3.26 11.90 9.13
N PHE A 174 -3.45 10.81 9.87
CA PHE A 174 -4.66 10.00 9.78
C PHE A 174 -5.71 10.50 10.78
N ASP A 175 -6.89 10.79 10.28
CA ASP A 175 -8.06 11.15 11.10
C ASP A 175 -8.71 9.88 11.70
N GLU A 176 -8.61 8.76 10.99
CA GLU A 176 -9.13 7.46 11.40
C GLU A 176 -8.30 6.33 10.79
N VAL A 177 -8.18 5.20 11.49
CA VAL A 177 -7.45 4.01 11.02
C VAL A 177 -8.28 2.75 11.22
N HIS A 178 -8.33 1.92 10.17
CA HIS A 178 -9.02 0.63 10.18
C HIS A 178 -8.11 -0.53 9.79
N TRP A 179 -8.55 -1.76 10.08
CA TRP A 179 -7.84 -2.98 9.72
C TRP A 179 -8.69 -3.85 8.82
N ILE A 180 -8.05 -4.40 7.78
CA ILE A 180 -8.71 -5.30 6.82
C ILE A 180 -8.04 -6.66 6.87
N GLY A 181 -8.87 -7.70 6.90
CA GLY A 181 -8.43 -9.08 6.89
C GLY A 181 -8.17 -9.63 5.48
N PRO A 182 -7.40 -10.74 5.39
CA PRO A 182 -7.18 -11.50 4.17
C PRO A 182 -8.41 -11.81 3.32
N ALA A 183 -9.46 -12.33 3.95
CA ALA A 183 -10.61 -12.88 3.26
C ALA A 183 -11.45 -11.77 2.63
N GLU A 184 -11.65 -10.69 3.39
CA GLU A 184 -12.39 -9.51 2.98
C GLU A 184 -11.69 -8.79 1.83
N ALA A 185 -10.36 -8.63 1.92
CA ALA A 185 -9.56 -8.04 0.85
C ALA A 185 -9.65 -8.87 -0.45
N LEU A 186 -9.57 -10.20 -0.36
CA LEU A 186 -9.65 -11.08 -1.52
C LEU A 186 -11.04 -11.05 -2.17
N ASP A 187 -12.10 -11.11 -1.36
CA ASP A 187 -13.48 -11.02 -1.84
C ASP A 187 -13.73 -9.68 -2.56
N ALA A 188 -13.35 -8.56 -1.94
CA ALA A 188 -13.45 -7.25 -2.55
C ALA A 188 -12.65 -7.14 -3.86
N CYS A 189 -11.44 -7.70 -3.90
CA CYS A 189 -10.63 -7.73 -5.11
C CYS A 189 -11.32 -8.50 -6.25
N ARG A 190 -11.94 -9.65 -5.95
CA ARG A 190 -12.70 -10.46 -6.93
C ARG A 190 -13.93 -9.72 -7.44
N ARG A 191 -14.68 -9.05 -6.55
CA ARG A 191 -15.85 -8.24 -6.93
C ARG A 191 -15.46 -7.06 -7.81
N LEU A 192 -14.38 -6.37 -7.47
CA LEU A 192 -13.87 -5.23 -8.24
C LEU A 192 -13.45 -5.66 -9.66
N ALA A 193 -12.81 -6.82 -9.78
CA ALA A 193 -12.44 -7.41 -11.07
C ALA A 193 -13.66 -7.78 -11.91
N ALA A 194 -14.66 -8.43 -11.30
CA ALA A 194 -15.87 -8.86 -11.99
C ALA A 194 -16.77 -7.69 -12.41
N GLY A 195 -16.89 -6.65 -11.56
CA GLY A 195 -17.82 -5.55 -11.78
C GLY A 195 -17.25 -4.36 -12.54
N SER A 196 -15.93 -4.14 -12.48
CA SER A 196 -15.31 -2.91 -13.01
C SER A 196 -14.03 -3.18 -13.82
N PHE A 197 -13.69 -4.45 -14.06
CA PHE A 197 -12.46 -4.88 -14.77
C PHE A 197 -11.16 -4.32 -14.16
N VAL A 198 -11.22 -3.83 -12.91
CA VAL A 198 -10.06 -3.37 -12.16
C VAL A 198 -9.49 -4.55 -11.41
N THR A 199 -8.20 -4.77 -11.58
CA THR A 199 -7.54 -5.96 -11.06
C THR A 199 -6.23 -5.56 -10.38
N GLY A 200 -5.86 -6.27 -9.31
CA GLY A 200 -4.71 -5.90 -8.50
C GLY A 200 -4.41 -6.91 -7.40
N GLY A 201 -3.61 -6.50 -6.43
CA GLY A 201 -3.28 -7.28 -5.25
C GLY A 201 -4.31 -7.22 -4.13
N TRP A 202 -3.92 -7.83 -3.02
CA TRP A 202 -4.68 -7.77 -1.77
C TRP A 202 -4.82 -6.33 -1.26
N SER A 203 -3.80 -5.50 -1.46
CA SER A 203 -3.83 -4.06 -1.21
C SER A 203 -4.91 -3.36 -2.03
N THR A 204 -5.08 -3.71 -3.31
CA THR A 204 -6.13 -3.15 -4.18
C THR A 204 -7.52 -3.52 -3.67
N GLY A 205 -7.75 -4.80 -3.33
CA GLY A 205 -9.01 -5.23 -2.74
C GLY A 205 -9.32 -4.56 -1.39
N ALA A 206 -8.32 -4.45 -0.52
CA ALA A 206 -8.44 -3.77 0.76
C ALA A 206 -8.79 -2.28 0.59
N VAL A 207 -8.08 -1.55 -0.27
CA VAL A 207 -8.37 -0.14 -0.55
C VAL A 207 -9.75 0.03 -1.19
N ALA A 208 -10.17 -0.88 -2.06
CA ALA A 208 -11.51 -0.84 -2.66
C ALA A 208 -12.61 -1.05 -1.62
N LEU A 209 -12.42 -2.03 -0.71
CA LEU A 209 -13.35 -2.28 0.39
C LEU A 209 -13.42 -1.10 1.35
N ALA A 210 -12.27 -0.53 1.69
CA ALA A 210 -12.13 0.67 2.50
C ALA A 210 -12.88 1.86 1.91
N ALA A 211 -12.65 2.17 0.64
CA ALA A 211 -13.33 3.27 -0.03
C ALA A 211 -14.85 3.02 -0.14
N ALA A 212 -15.27 1.78 -0.38
CA ALA A 212 -16.69 1.43 -0.38
C ALA A 212 -17.32 1.57 1.02
N TRP A 213 -16.58 1.29 2.09
CA TRP A 213 -17.03 1.54 3.47
C TRP A 213 -17.14 3.04 3.73
N CYS A 214 -16.10 3.81 3.42
CA CYS A 214 -16.13 5.27 3.57
C CYS A 214 -17.35 5.87 2.85
N ALA A 215 -17.60 5.47 1.60
CA ALA A 215 -18.71 5.97 0.79
C ALA A 215 -20.11 5.66 1.36
N ARG A 216 -20.23 4.66 2.25
CA ARG A 216 -21.50 4.33 2.92
C ARG A 216 -21.65 5.03 4.27
N GLU A 217 -20.57 5.13 5.02
CA GLU A 217 -20.63 5.59 6.42
C GLU A 217 -20.32 7.09 6.58
N LEU A 218 -19.59 7.68 5.64
CA LEU A 218 -19.20 9.08 5.69
C LEU A 218 -20.15 9.92 4.84
N ASP A 219 -20.61 11.03 5.40
CA ASP A 219 -21.33 12.07 4.68
C ASP A 219 -20.33 12.85 3.82
N SER A 220 -20.04 12.34 2.62
CA SER A 220 -18.97 12.83 1.75
C SER A 220 -19.30 12.52 0.29
N ASP A 221 -19.15 13.53 -0.57
CA ASP A 221 -19.55 13.45 -1.98
C ASP A 221 -18.49 12.76 -2.84
N LEU A 222 -17.20 13.00 -2.53
CA LEU A 222 -16.11 12.50 -3.36
C LEU A 222 -14.91 11.98 -2.58
N MET A 223 -14.48 10.78 -2.99
CA MET A 223 -13.36 10.07 -2.39
C MET A 223 -12.34 9.64 -3.43
N CYS A 224 -11.08 9.59 -3.00
CA CYS A 224 -9.94 9.16 -3.80
C CYS A 224 -9.27 7.99 -3.10
N ALA A 225 -9.09 6.91 -3.86
CA ALA A 225 -8.38 5.71 -3.46
C ALA A 225 -7.23 5.45 -4.44
N VAL A 226 -6.07 5.07 -3.92
CA VAL A 226 -4.89 4.74 -4.73
C VAL A 226 -4.67 3.23 -4.72
N PHE A 227 -4.72 2.60 -5.90
CA PHE A 227 -4.48 1.17 -6.08
C PHE A 227 -3.01 0.93 -6.40
N PRO A 228 -2.21 0.31 -5.50
CA PRO A 228 -0.75 0.34 -5.61
C PRO A 228 -0.15 -0.61 -6.65
N ASP A 229 -0.94 -1.52 -7.21
CA ASP A 229 -0.46 -2.53 -8.14
C ASP A 229 -1.53 -3.10 -9.08
N GLY A 230 -1.04 -3.65 -10.21
CA GLY A 230 -1.85 -4.40 -11.17
C GLY A 230 -1.81 -5.93 -10.98
N PRO A 231 -2.60 -6.68 -11.75
CA PRO A 231 -2.87 -8.11 -11.55
C PRO A 231 -1.68 -9.04 -11.82
N HIS A 232 -0.71 -8.58 -12.61
CA HIS A 232 0.40 -9.37 -13.15
C HIS A 232 1.21 -10.12 -12.07
N ARG A 233 1.16 -9.66 -10.82
CA ARG A 233 1.90 -10.24 -9.68
C ARG A 233 1.13 -11.30 -8.92
N TYR A 234 -0.17 -11.40 -9.14
CA TYR A 234 -1.08 -12.17 -8.30
C TYR A 234 -1.77 -13.31 -9.05
N TRP A 235 -1.46 -13.52 -10.33
CA TRP A 235 -2.06 -14.57 -11.15
C TRP A 235 -2.02 -15.96 -10.49
N GLN A 236 -0.88 -16.34 -9.89
CA GLN A 236 -0.77 -17.63 -9.19
C GLN A 236 -1.56 -17.67 -7.87
N SER A 237 -1.53 -16.57 -7.10
CA SER A 237 -2.17 -16.48 -5.77
C SER A 237 -3.70 -16.32 -5.84
N TRP A 238 -4.22 -15.73 -6.93
CA TRP A 238 -5.67 -15.64 -7.19
C TRP A 238 -6.27 -17.02 -7.43
N CYS A 239 -5.57 -17.86 -8.21
CA CYS A 239 -5.99 -19.20 -8.57
C CYS A 239 -5.84 -20.21 -7.43
N SER A 240 -4.89 -20.02 -6.50
CA SER A 240 -4.67 -20.96 -5.39
C SER A 240 -5.56 -20.72 -4.17
N ALA A 241 -6.28 -19.59 -4.10
CA ALA A 241 -7.23 -19.28 -3.02
C ALA A 241 -8.66 -19.78 -3.33
N SER A 242 -8.84 -20.64 -4.32
CA SER A 242 -9.98 -21.55 -4.39
C SER A 242 -9.64 -22.77 -3.53
N GLY A 243 -10.02 -22.72 -2.26
CA GLY A 243 -10.06 -23.91 -1.42
C GLY A 243 -10.98 -24.93 -2.06
N THR A 244 -10.41 -26.06 -2.48
CA THR A 244 -10.93 -27.36 -2.07
C THR A 244 -10.43 -27.64 -0.66
#